data_AF-A0A2G2BCH5-F1
#
_entry.id   AF-A0A2G2BCH5-F1
#
_cell.length_a   1.000
_cell.length_b   1.000
_cell.length_c   1.000
_cell.angle_alpha   90.00
_cell.angle_beta   90.00
_cell.angle_gamma   90.00
#
_symmetry.space_group_name_H-M   'P 1'
#
loop_
_entity.id
_entity.type
_entity.pdbx_description
1 polymer ?
#
loop_
_entity_poly.entity_id
_entity_poly.type
_entity_poly.pdbx_seq_one_letter_code
_entity_poly.pdbx_strand_id
1 'polypeptide(L)'
;MSDTQRLEDKIAKLNAAGMGVTENGREIKALGFDGFVRAILNEIEEIILARELLFENSSGETLGLKVVNRRLQRVSNQSDEKLTRLAAPILEQDFSQESGLLISGLFNFLTEFLKDTSKLIVSTNKLEQVPNPADIGCSPEALAQAWSLDMFEDINSRYEYRVENFVESNAEFILAYVQYDSDGFSKKVGQEDNINQLVELSENGLSQLIGHLEKFLHPNSAQYCVILSAGQGEGHSILYIVVGSKKTLVMVPSNRASGIYSIWQDQTP
;
A
#
# COMPACT_ATOMS: atom_id res chain seq x y z
N MET A 1 -16.63 -9.42 4.23
CA MET A 1 -16.45 -8.39 3.17
C MET A 1 -17.50 -8.60 2.11
N SER A 2 -18.13 -7.53 1.62
CA SER A 2 -19.10 -7.61 0.53
C SER A 2 -18.37 -7.62 -0.81
N ASP A 3 -18.93 -8.35 -1.79
CA ASP A 3 -18.39 -8.46 -3.15
C ASP A 3 -18.16 -7.10 -3.85
N THR A 4 -18.80 -6.04 -3.36
CA THR A 4 -18.67 -4.67 -3.85
C THR A 4 -17.27 -4.07 -3.68
N GLN A 5 -16.61 -4.24 -2.51
CA GLN A 5 -15.25 -3.72 -2.31
C GLN A 5 -14.23 -4.40 -3.22
N ARG A 6 -14.37 -5.72 -3.41
CA ARG A 6 -13.57 -6.48 -4.39
C ARG A 6 -13.76 -6.00 -5.82
N LEU A 7 -14.96 -5.49 -6.14
CA LEU A 7 -15.26 -4.96 -7.46
C LEU A 7 -14.63 -3.58 -7.65
N GLU A 8 -14.70 -2.72 -6.64
CA GLU A 8 -14.13 -1.36 -6.65
C GLU A 8 -12.60 -1.39 -6.81
N ASP A 9 -11.90 -2.26 -6.07
CA ASP A 9 -10.45 -2.44 -6.22
C ASP A 9 -10.07 -2.90 -7.63
N LYS A 10 -10.86 -3.81 -8.21
CA LYS A 10 -10.66 -4.28 -9.59
C LYS A 10 -10.90 -3.18 -10.61
N ILE A 11 -11.90 -2.34 -10.40
CA ILE A 11 -12.20 -1.19 -11.28
C ILE A 11 -11.10 -0.14 -11.19
N ALA A 12 -10.61 0.18 -9.99
CA ALA A 12 -9.49 1.10 -9.79
C ALA A 12 -8.22 0.60 -10.49
N LYS A 13 -7.92 -0.70 -10.38
CA LYS A 13 -6.80 -1.33 -11.10
C LYS A 13 -6.95 -1.30 -12.61
N LEU A 14 -8.16 -1.55 -13.15
CA LEU A 14 -8.42 -1.48 -14.59
C LEU A 14 -8.23 -0.06 -15.14
N ASN A 15 -8.67 0.96 -14.39
CA ASN A 15 -8.47 2.36 -14.77
C ASN A 15 -6.97 2.75 -14.73
N ALA A 16 -6.22 2.26 -13.74
CA ALA A 16 -4.78 2.49 -13.63
C ALA A 16 -3.98 1.76 -14.74
N ALA A 17 -4.42 0.57 -15.15
CA ALA A 17 -3.78 -0.21 -16.22
C ALA A 17 -3.83 0.51 -17.58
N GLY A 18 -4.80 1.41 -17.81
CA GLY A 18 -4.86 2.21 -19.04
C GLY A 18 -3.82 3.34 -19.13
N MET A 19 -3.17 3.72 -18.02
CA MET A 19 -2.29 4.90 -17.96
C MET A 19 -0.80 4.61 -17.73
N GLY A 20 -0.41 3.35 -17.50
CA GLY A 20 0.93 3.03 -16.97
C GLY A 20 1.68 1.86 -17.62
N VAL A 21 1.22 1.33 -18.77
CA VAL A 21 1.95 0.28 -19.48
C VAL A 21 3.06 0.92 -20.31
N THR A 22 4.29 0.89 -19.80
CA THR A 22 5.48 1.23 -20.60
C THR A 22 5.92 0.01 -21.40
N GLU A 23 6.74 0.19 -22.45
CA GLU A 23 7.34 -0.94 -23.18
C GLU A 23 8.11 -1.93 -22.27
N ASN A 24 8.48 -1.49 -21.06
CA ASN A 24 9.24 -2.27 -20.08
C ASN A 24 8.38 -2.90 -18.96
N GLY A 25 7.05 -2.78 -19.01
CA GLY A 25 6.14 -3.34 -18.01
C GLY A 25 5.34 -2.30 -17.22
N ARG A 26 4.66 -2.78 -16.18
CA ARG A 26 3.82 -1.99 -15.25
C ARG A 26 4.54 -1.81 -13.93
N GLU A 27 4.55 -0.57 -13.42
CA GLU A 27 5.04 -0.30 -12.07
C GLU A 27 4.00 -0.69 -11.00
N ILE A 28 4.47 -1.41 -9.99
CA ILE A 28 3.72 -1.80 -8.80
C ILE A 28 3.97 -0.74 -7.72
N LYS A 29 2.88 -0.13 -7.26
CA LYS A 29 2.88 0.77 -6.10
C LYS A 29 2.52 -0.03 -4.85
N ALA A 30 3.48 -0.18 -3.94
CA ALA A 30 3.25 -0.79 -2.63
C ALA A 30 4.17 -0.15 -1.58
N LEU A 31 3.81 -0.29 -0.30
CA LEU A 31 4.61 0.24 0.80
C LEU A 31 5.23 -0.89 1.63
N GLY A 32 6.55 -0.82 1.76
CA GLY A 32 7.34 -1.74 2.56
C GLY A 32 7.33 -3.17 2.03
N PHE A 33 8.05 -4.04 2.74
CA PHE A 33 8.25 -5.44 2.36
C PHE A 33 6.92 -6.19 2.18
N ASP A 34 6.06 -6.22 3.20
CA ASP A 34 4.75 -6.91 3.14
C ASP A 34 3.89 -6.43 1.98
N GLY A 35 3.90 -5.12 1.71
CA GLY A 35 3.13 -4.53 0.61
C GLY A 35 3.60 -5.05 -0.75
N PHE A 36 4.91 -5.12 -0.97
CA PHE A 36 5.47 -5.68 -2.19
C PHE A 36 5.21 -7.19 -2.31
N VAL A 37 5.33 -7.94 -1.22
CA VAL A 37 5.01 -9.39 -1.23
C VAL A 37 3.53 -9.60 -1.59
N ARG A 38 2.60 -8.84 -1.00
CA ARG A 38 1.18 -8.88 -1.39
C ARG A 38 0.96 -8.54 -2.84
N ALA A 39 1.64 -7.51 -3.34
CA ALA A 39 1.50 -7.12 -4.73
C ALA A 39 1.94 -8.26 -5.67
N ILE A 40 3.08 -8.91 -5.39
CA ILE A 40 3.54 -10.09 -6.14
C ILE A 40 2.48 -11.20 -6.10
N LEU A 41 1.95 -11.52 -4.92
CA LEU A 41 0.92 -12.56 -4.77
C LEU A 41 -0.38 -12.21 -5.52
N ASN A 42 -0.77 -10.93 -5.54
CA ASN A 42 -1.91 -10.45 -6.31
C ASN A 42 -1.68 -10.56 -7.83
N GLU A 43 -0.48 -10.28 -8.33
CA GLU A 43 -0.15 -10.52 -9.74
C GLU A 43 -0.32 -12.01 -10.08
N ILE A 44 0.10 -12.93 -9.20
CA ILE A 44 -0.09 -14.37 -9.40
C ILE A 44 -1.60 -14.69 -9.46
N GLU A 45 -2.41 -14.13 -8.56
CA GLU A 45 -3.87 -14.34 -8.51
C GLU A 45 -4.59 -13.85 -9.79
N GLU A 46 -4.08 -12.82 -10.45
CA GLU A 46 -4.68 -12.25 -11.66
C GLU A 46 -4.41 -13.09 -12.93
N ILE A 47 -3.39 -13.95 -12.93
CA ILE A 47 -2.94 -14.70 -14.12
C ILE A 47 -3.70 -16.02 -14.28
N ILE A 48 -4.60 -16.07 -15.27
CA ILE A 48 -5.35 -17.29 -15.63
C ILE A 48 -4.56 -18.17 -16.60
N LEU A 49 -3.98 -17.59 -17.64
CA LEU A 49 -3.24 -18.31 -18.67
C LEU A 49 -1.79 -18.53 -18.24
N ALA A 50 -1.16 -19.59 -18.74
CA ALA A 50 0.26 -19.86 -18.56
C ALA A 50 1.12 -18.65 -18.98
N ARG A 51 1.82 -18.04 -18.02
CA ARG A 51 2.69 -16.87 -18.19
C ARG A 51 3.92 -16.96 -17.31
N GLU A 52 4.97 -16.27 -17.71
CA GLU A 52 6.07 -15.90 -16.84
C GLU A 52 5.87 -14.45 -16.41
N LEU A 53 5.88 -14.21 -15.11
CA LEU A 53 5.94 -12.88 -14.52
C LEU A 53 7.40 -12.58 -14.22
N LEU A 54 7.94 -11.52 -14.80
CA LEU A 54 9.28 -11.01 -14.49
C LEU A 54 9.13 -9.76 -13.64
N PHE A 55 9.63 -9.83 -12.42
CA PHE A 55 9.70 -8.72 -11.49
C PHE A 55 11.09 -8.12 -11.51
N GLU A 56 11.21 -6.80 -11.57
CA GLU A 56 12.46 -6.06 -11.47
C GLU A 56 12.37 -5.08 -10.30
N ASN A 57 13.33 -5.13 -9.37
CA ASN A 57 13.39 -4.22 -8.23
C ASN A 57 14.13 -2.91 -8.57
N SER A 58 14.23 -1.99 -7.61
CA SER A 58 14.93 -0.71 -7.81
C SER A 58 16.43 -0.83 -8.04
N SER A 59 17.02 -1.99 -7.73
CA SER A 59 18.44 -2.30 -7.97
C SER A 59 18.70 -2.93 -9.34
N GLY A 60 17.66 -3.14 -10.16
CA GLY A 60 17.75 -3.82 -11.45
C GLY A 60 17.90 -5.35 -11.34
N GLU A 61 17.71 -5.90 -10.14
CA GLU A 61 17.68 -7.33 -9.93
C GLU A 61 16.33 -7.87 -10.40
N THR A 62 16.34 -9.07 -10.98
CA THR A 62 15.11 -9.67 -11.54
C THR A 62 14.73 -10.98 -10.85
N LEU A 63 13.43 -11.25 -10.79
CA LEU A 63 12.80 -12.49 -10.32
C LEU A 63 11.77 -12.95 -11.34
N GLY A 64 11.97 -14.14 -11.91
CA GLY A 64 11.01 -14.80 -12.79
C GLY A 64 10.14 -15.82 -12.06
N LEU A 65 8.82 -15.70 -12.20
CA LEU A 65 7.83 -16.62 -11.66
C LEU A 65 6.99 -17.20 -12.80
N LYS A 66 6.99 -18.53 -12.94
CA LYS A 66 6.10 -19.24 -13.86
C LYS A 66 4.75 -19.46 -13.18
N VAL A 67 3.69 -18.89 -13.76
CA VAL A 67 2.34 -18.86 -13.17
C VAL A 67 1.31 -19.44 -14.14
N VAL A 68 0.40 -20.26 -13.62
CA VAL A 68 -0.66 -20.92 -14.39
C VAL A 68 -1.88 -21.05 -13.52
N ASN A 69 -3.06 -20.73 -14.06
CA ASN A 69 -4.33 -20.91 -13.37
C ASN A 69 -4.32 -20.32 -11.93
N ARG A 70 -3.77 -19.12 -11.81
CA ARG A 70 -3.63 -18.37 -10.54
C ARG A 70 -2.74 -19.04 -9.51
N ARG A 71 -1.75 -19.82 -9.95
CA ARG A 71 -0.87 -20.57 -9.06
C ARG A 71 0.57 -20.47 -9.51
N LEU A 72 1.46 -20.30 -8.53
CA LEU A 72 2.89 -20.35 -8.72
C LEU A 72 3.30 -21.80 -9.02
N GLN A 73 3.95 -22.01 -10.15
CA GLN A 73 4.48 -23.31 -10.55
C GLN A 73 5.96 -23.43 -10.21
N ARG A 74 6.76 -22.44 -10.63
CA ARG A 74 8.23 -22.47 -10.46
C ARG A 74 8.81 -21.06 -10.40
N VAL A 75 10.02 -20.96 -9.87
CA VAL A 75 10.91 -19.80 -10.02
C VAL A 75 11.84 -20.06 -11.20
N SER A 76 11.91 -19.18 -12.19
CA SER A 76 12.54 -19.47 -13.50
C SER A 76 13.81 -18.70 -13.84
N ASN A 77 13.96 -17.47 -13.38
CA ASN A 77 15.12 -16.66 -13.75
C ASN A 77 15.46 -15.63 -12.67
N GLN A 78 16.74 -15.25 -12.63
CA GLN A 78 17.24 -14.14 -11.82
C GLN A 78 18.54 -13.60 -12.42
N SER A 79 18.70 -12.28 -12.43
CA SER A 79 19.83 -11.62 -13.09
C SER A 79 21.09 -11.48 -12.24
N ASP A 80 21.00 -11.64 -10.91
CA ASP A 80 22.10 -11.32 -9.99
C ASP A 80 22.80 -12.56 -9.40
N GLU A 81 24.14 -12.56 -9.35
CA GLU A 81 24.95 -13.68 -8.86
C GLU A 81 24.76 -13.98 -7.36
N LYS A 82 24.54 -12.95 -6.53
CA LYS A 82 24.32 -13.10 -5.09
C LYS A 82 22.95 -13.70 -4.84
N LEU A 83 21.93 -13.19 -5.50
CA LEU A 83 20.58 -13.76 -5.46
C LEU A 83 20.53 -15.19 -6.00
N THR A 84 21.34 -15.49 -7.01
CA THR A 84 21.45 -16.84 -7.58
C THR A 84 21.79 -17.90 -6.54
N ARG A 85 22.69 -17.59 -5.61
CA ARG A 85 23.04 -18.53 -4.53
C ARG A 85 21.91 -18.76 -3.54
N LEU A 86 21.14 -17.71 -3.25
CA LEU A 86 20.01 -17.77 -2.32
C LEU A 86 18.83 -18.53 -2.92
N ALA A 87 18.59 -18.37 -4.22
CA ALA A 87 17.53 -19.07 -4.94
C ALA A 87 17.91 -20.47 -5.42
N ALA A 88 19.19 -20.87 -5.37
CA ALA A 88 19.63 -22.20 -5.80
C ALA A 88 18.77 -23.36 -5.26
N PRO A 89 18.25 -23.33 -4.00
CA PRO A 89 17.37 -24.38 -3.48
C PRO A 89 15.95 -24.40 -4.09
N ILE A 90 15.49 -23.30 -4.69
CA ILE A 90 14.11 -23.13 -5.19
C ILE A 90 14.03 -22.98 -6.72
N LEU A 91 15.16 -22.72 -7.37
CA LEU A 91 15.21 -22.43 -8.81
C LEU A 91 14.81 -23.67 -9.62
N GLU A 92 13.90 -23.48 -10.57
CA GLU A 92 13.34 -24.51 -11.46
C GLU A 92 12.73 -25.73 -10.75
N GLN A 93 12.45 -25.63 -9.45
CA GLN A 93 11.74 -26.64 -8.67
C GLN A 93 10.22 -26.43 -8.76
N ASP A 94 9.47 -27.53 -8.83
CA ASP A 94 8.00 -27.51 -8.79
C ASP A 94 7.48 -27.15 -7.40
N PHE A 95 6.67 -26.09 -7.35
CA PHE A 95 5.92 -25.71 -6.16
C PHE A 95 4.65 -26.53 -6.05
N SER A 96 4.37 -26.99 -4.83
CA SER A 96 3.11 -27.58 -4.42
C SER A 96 2.74 -27.07 -3.02
N GLN A 97 1.51 -27.30 -2.59
CA GLN A 97 1.09 -26.95 -1.23
C GLN A 97 1.87 -27.71 -0.13
N GLU A 98 2.45 -28.86 -0.47
CA GLU A 98 3.24 -29.68 0.45
C GLU A 98 4.73 -29.28 0.45
N SER A 99 5.16 -28.38 -0.43
CA SER A 99 6.55 -27.97 -0.62
C SER A 99 7.05 -26.97 0.45
N GLY A 100 6.88 -27.27 1.74
CA GLY A 100 7.14 -26.34 2.84
C GLY A 100 8.55 -25.73 2.85
N LEU A 101 9.59 -26.51 2.47
CA LEU A 101 10.96 -26.00 2.34
C LEU A 101 11.12 -25.04 1.15
N LEU A 102 10.44 -25.28 0.03
CA LEU A 102 10.48 -24.39 -1.13
C LEU A 102 9.73 -23.08 -0.84
N ILE A 103 8.59 -23.17 -0.14
CA ILE A 103 7.81 -21.99 0.27
C ILE A 103 8.62 -21.10 1.22
N SER A 104 9.34 -21.72 2.18
CA SER A 104 10.22 -20.99 3.10
C SER A 104 11.44 -20.40 2.37
N GLY A 105 12.02 -21.15 1.42
CA GLY A 105 13.11 -20.68 0.58
C GLY A 105 12.72 -19.47 -0.28
N LEU A 106 11.53 -19.49 -0.85
CA LEU A 106 10.98 -18.37 -1.62
C LEU A 106 10.80 -17.13 -0.74
N PHE A 107 10.31 -17.27 0.48
CA PHE A 107 10.15 -16.13 1.39
C PHE A 107 11.50 -15.49 1.77
N ASN A 108 12.50 -16.32 2.09
CA ASN A 108 13.85 -15.84 2.37
C ASN A 108 14.46 -15.14 1.16
N PHE A 109 14.25 -15.69 -0.04
CA PHE A 109 14.66 -15.05 -1.27
C PHE A 109 13.98 -13.69 -1.45
N LEU A 110 12.66 -13.61 -1.31
CA LEU A 110 11.89 -12.37 -1.42
C LEU A 110 12.35 -11.33 -0.39
N THR A 111 12.71 -11.76 0.81
CA THR A 111 13.24 -10.88 1.87
C THR A 111 14.52 -10.17 1.42
N GLU A 112 15.44 -10.88 0.78
CA GLU A 112 16.66 -10.26 0.26
C GLU A 112 16.40 -9.49 -1.04
N PHE A 113 15.59 -10.03 -1.96
CA PHE A 113 15.25 -9.39 -3.23
C PHE A 113 14.50 -8.06 -3.06
N LEU A 114 13.62 -7.96 -2.07
CA LEU A 114 12.86 -6.75 -1.78
C LEU A 114 13.55 -5.82 -0.77
N LYS A 115 14.77 -6.17 -0.35
CA LYS A 115 15.53 -5.35 0.59
C LYS A 115 15.83 -4.00 -0.04
N ASP A 116 15.56 -2.93 0.69
CA ASP A 116 15.75 -1.54 0.25
C ASP A 116 15.03 -1.19 -1.06
N THR A 117 14.05 -2.00 -1.47
CA THR A 117 13.32 -1.80 -2.71
C THR A 117 12.29 -0.69 -2.55
N SER A 118 12.44 0.39 -3.32
CA SER A 118 11.48 1.49 -3.35
C SER A 118 10.43 1.36 -4.47
N LYS A 119 10.72 0.51 -5.46
CA LYS A 119 9.93 0.34 -6.67
C LYS A 119 10.05 -1.08 -7.19
N LEU A 120 8.94 -1.62 -7.67
CA LEU A 120 8.88 -2.92 -8.32
C LEU A 120 8.20 -2.76 -9.69
N ILE A 121 8.81 -3.30 -10.74
CA ILE A 121 8.23 -3.35 -12.09
C ILE A 121 7.86 -4.79 -12.37
N VAL A 122 6.67 -5.03 -12.96
CA VAL A 122 6.25 -6.34 -13.44
C VAL A 122 6.05 -6.32 -14.95
N SER A 123 6.60 -7.33 -15.62
CA SER A 123 6.34 -7.62 -17.02
C SER A 123 5.85 -9.07 -17.16
N THR A 124 5.13 -9.35 -18.24
CA THR A 124 4.45 -10.63 -18.44
C THR A 124 4.77 -11.22 -19.80
N ASN A 125 5.35 -12.41 -19.82
CA ASN A 125 5.70 -13.14 -21.03
C ASN A 125 4.86 -14.41 -21.18
N LYS A 126 4.65 -14.85 -22.42
CA LYS A 126 4.05 -16.16 -22.69
C LYS A 126 5.08 -17.23 -22.38
N LEU A 127 4.67 -18.32 -21.71
CA LEU A 127 5.51 -19.49 -21.60
C LEU A 127 5.66 -20.16 -22.96
N GLU A 128 6.90 -20.51 -23.32
CA GLU A 128 7.20 -21.23 -24.57
C GLU A 128 6.62 -22.64 -24.55
N GLN A 129 6.56 -23.27 -23.37
CA GLN A 129 6.03 -24.60 -23.15
C GLN A 129 4.78 -24.52 -22.28
N VAL A 130 3.75 -25.26 -22.69
CA VAL A 130 2.52 -25.40 -21.89
C VAL A 130 2.84 -26.34 -20.72
N PRO A 131 2.73 -25.86 -19.47
CA PRO A 131 2.99 -26.68 -18.29
C PRO A 131 2.02 -27.87 -18.19
N ASN A 132 2.47 -28.93 -17.52
CA ASN A 132 1.69 -30.16 -17.40
C ASN A 132 0.41 -29.87 -16.59
N PRO A 133 -0.78 -30.26 -17.07
CA PRO A 133 -2.04 -30.07 -16.33
C PRO A 133 -2.08 -30.74 -14.96
N ALA A 134 -1.20 -31.73 -14.72
CA ALA A 134 -1.06 -32.39 -13.42
C ALA A 134 -0.33 -31.54 -12.36
N ASP A 135 0.39 -30.49 -12.78
CA ASP A 135 1.17 -29.65 -11.87
C ASP A 135 0.23 -28.64 -11.19
N ILE A 136 -0.15 -28.96 -9.95
CA ILE A 136 -1.15 -28.18 -9.22
C ILE A 136 -0.63 -26.80 -8.87
N GLY A 137 0.68 -26.62 -8.62
CA GLY A 137 1.24 -25.34 -8.17
C GLY A 137 0.83 -24.96 -6.75
N CYS A 138 1.31 -23.81 -6.27
CA CYS A 138 0.92 -23.22 -4.99
C CYS A 138 0.04 -21.97 -5.22
N SER A 139 -1.08 -21.86 -4.48
CA SER A 139 -1.95 -20.70 -4.61
C SER A 139 -1.41 -19.51 -3.80
N PRO A 140 -1.69 -18.26 -4.22
CA PRO A 140 -1.33 -17.06 -3.47
C PRO A 140 -1.78 -17.08 -2.01
N GLU A 141 -2.98 -17.61 -1.74
CA GLU A 141 -3.52 -17.70 -0.38
C GLU A 141 -2.74 -18.69 0.48
N ALA A 142 -2.31 -19.81 -0.10
CA ALA A 142 -1.50 -20.80 0.61
C ALA A 142 -0.11 -20.24 0.93
N LEU A 143 0.50 -19.50 -0.01
CA LEU A 143 1.76 -18.79 0.22
C LEU A 143 1.61 -17.74 1.32
N ALA A 144 0.58 -16.90 1.23
CA ALA A 144 0.32 -15.86 2.23
C ALA A 144 0.08 -16.44 3.63
N GLN A 145 -0.72 -17.50 3.72
CA GLN A 145 -0.96 -18.22 4.98
C GLN A 145 0.35 -18.77 5.57
N ALA A 146 1.20 -19.38 4.75
CA ALA A 146 2.49 -19.90 5.19
C ALA A 146 3.42 -18.80 5.73
N TRP A 147 3.25 -17.56 5.27
CA TRP A 147 4.05 -16.40 5.68
C TRP A 147 3.36 -15.53 6.74
N SER A 148 2.20 -15.96 7.26
CA SER A 148 1.37 -15.16 8.17
C SER A 148 1.03 -13.76 7.61
N LEU A 149 0.90 -13.67 6.28
CA LEU A 149 0.57 -12.46 5.55
C LEU A 149 -0.93 -12.47 5.24
N ASP A 150 -1.65 -11.44 5.68
CA ASP A 150 -3.04 -11.27 5.29
C ASP A 150 -3.09 -10.70 3.86
N MET A 151 -3.58 -11.46 2.88
CA MET A 151 -3.72 -11.00 1.48
C MET A 151 -4.65 -9.80 1.32
N PHE A 152 -5.58 -9.62 2.26
CA PHE A 152 -6.67 -8.66 2.18
C PHE A 152 -6.60 -7.61 3.30
N GLU A 153 -5.44 -7.47 3.96
CA GLU A 153 -5.27 -6.40 4.94
C GLU A 153 -5.50 -5.08 4.20
N ASP A 154 -6.59 -4.42 4.55
CA ASP A 154 -6.99 -3.18 3.92
C ASP A 154 -5.86 -2.19 4.17
N ILE A 155 -5.22 -1.74 3.11
CA ILE A 155 -4.17 -0.73 3.19
C ILE A 155 -4.74 0.51 3.91
N ASN A 156 -6.04 0.80 3.75
CA ASN A 156 -6.74 1.83 4.51
C ASN A 156 -6.79 1.52 6.02
N SER A 157 -6.89 0.27 6.46
CA SER A 157 -6.89 -0.07 7.90
C SER A 157 -5.55 0.22 8.59
N ARG A 158 -4.39 -0.05 7.96
CA ARG A 158 -3.07 0.34 8.49
C ARG A 158 -2.93 1.86 8.60
N TYR A 159 -3.48 2.55 7.63
CA TYR A 159 -3.50 3.99 7.51
C TYR A 159 -4.42 4.67 8.52
N GLU A 160 -5.59 4.09 8.76
CA GLU A 160 -6.53 4.53 9.80
C GLU A 160 -5.91 4.38 11.19
N TYR A 161 -5.27 3.24 11.43
CA TYR A 161 -4.55 2.99 12.67
C TYR A 161 -3.41 4.00 12.87
N ARG A 162 -2.79 4.52 11.80
CA ARG A 162 -1.76 5.59 11.89
C ARG A 162 -2.33 6.90 12.36
N VAL A 163 -3.46 7.36 11.83
CA VAL A 163 -4.06 8.62 12.25
C VAL A 163 -4.49 8.54 13.72
N GLU A 164 -5.08 7.41 14.12
CA GLU A 164 -5.46 7.18 15.51
C GLU A 164 -4.23 7.16 16.43
N ASN A 165 -3.20 6.37 16.10
CA ASN A 165 -1.96 6.32 16.88
C ASN A 165 -1.25 7.67 16.95
N PHE A 166 -1.25 8.43 15.85
CA PHE A 166 -0.67 9.76 15.80
C PHE A 166 -1.39 10.71 16.75
N VAL A 167 -2.73 10.70 16.71
CA VAL A 167 -3.55 11.53 17.59
C VAL A 167 -3.39 11.09 19.04
N GLU A 168 -3.37 9.81 19.34
CA GLU A 168 -3.19 9.28 20.70
C GLU A 168 -1.80 9.59 21.26
N SER A 169 -0.75 9.43 20.45
CA SER A 169 0.63 9.72 20.86
C SER A 169 0.89 11.20 21.11
N ASN A 170 0.07 12.09 20.53
CA ASN A 170 0.18 13.54 20.67
C ASN A 170 -1.00 14.15 21.46
N ALA A 171 -1.78 13.32 22.18
CA ALA A 171 -3.01 13.74 22.82
C ALA A 171 -2.82 14.93 23.79
N GLU A 172 -1.66 15.03 24.43
CA GLU A 172 -1.33 16.14 25.34
C GLU A 172 -1.24 17.51 24.66
N PHE A 173 -1.04 17.54 23.33
CA PHE A 173 -0.93 18.77 22.54
C PHE A 173 -2.15 19.04 21.65
N ILE A 174 -3.11 18.11 21.60
CA ILE A 174 -4.30 18.21 20.75
C ILE A 174 -5.46 18.78 21.56
N LEU A 175 -6.00 19.91 21.09
CA LEU A 175 -7.13 20.60 21.72
C LEU A 175 -8.47 19.95 21.34
N ALA A 176 -8.58 19.54 20.08
CA ALA A 176 -9.68 18.76 19.54
C ALA A 176 -9.27 18.11 18.22
N TYR A 177 -9.98 17.06 17.83
CA TYR A 177 -9.93 16.56 16.46
C TYR A 177 -11.30 16.00 16.02
N VAL A 178 -11.51 16.05 14.72
CA VAL A 178 -12.65 15.41 14.06
C VAL A 178 -12.15 14.58 12.88
N GLN A 179 -12.71 13.39 12.73
CA GLN A 179 -12.44 12.48 11.62
C GLN A 179 -13.73 12.26 10.84
N TYR A 180 -13.63 12.32 9.52
CA TYR A 180 -14.77 12.21 8.62
C TYR A 180 -14.37 11.64 7.25
N ASP A 181 -15.37 11.15 6.54
CA ASP A 181 -15.29 10.64 5.17
C ASP A 181 -16.53 11.08 4.38
N SER A 182 -16.89 10.36 3.31
CA SER A 182 -18.10 10.65 2.51
C SER A 182 -19.40 10.42 3.26
N ASP A 183 -19.39 9.56 4.28
CA ASP A 183 -20.59 9.13 5.00
C ASP A 183 -20.84 9.99 6.25
N GLY A 184 -19.89 10.88 6.57
CA GLY A 184 -19.99 11.88 7.63
C GLY A 184 -18.86 11.77 8.64
N PHE A 185 -19.12 12.23 9.87
CA PHE A 185 -18.14 12.19 10.95
C PHE A 185 -18.13 10.84 11.64
N SER A 186 -16.96 10.19 11.64
CA SER A 186 -16.74 8.92 12.34
C SER A 186 -16.23 9.11 13.77
N LYS A 187 -15.52 10.21 14.06
CA LYS A 187 -14.94 10.48 15.39
C LYS A 187 -14.89 11.97 15.71
N LYS A 188 -15.18 12.35 16.95
CA LYS A 188 -15.09 13.71 17.49
C LYS A 188 -14.57 13.65 18.92
N VAL A 189 -13.46 14.33 19.21
CA VAL A 189 -12.83 14.32 20.54
C VAL A 189 -12.24 15.70 20.84
N GLY A 190 -12.35 16.15 22.09
CA GLY A 190 -11.88 17.45 22.55
C GLY A 190 -12.97 18.24 23.26
N GLN A 191 -12.69 19.52 23.52
CA GLN A 191 -13.69 20.44 24.06
C GLN A 191 -14.75 20.78 23.00
N GLU A 192 -16.00 20.93 23.44
CA GLU A 192 -17.17 21.10 22.57
C GLU A 192 -17.02 22.32 21.63
N ASP A 193 -16.56 23.46 22.15
CA ASP A 193 -16.35 24.68 21.36
C ASP A 193 -15.35 24.44 20.22
N ASN A 194 -14.23 23.76 20.51
CA ASN A 194 -13.20 23.45 19.51
C ASN A 194 -13.70 22.43 18.48
N ILE A 195 -14.48 21.43 18.91
CA ILE A 195 -15.10 20.46 18.00
C ILE A 195 -16.06 21.18 17.05
N ASN A 196 -16.90 22.07 17.57
CA ASN A 196 -17.87 22.82 16.75
C ASN A 196 -17.17 23.67 15.70
N GLN A 197 -16.07 24.35 16.06
CA GLN A 197 -15.24 25.08 15.10
C GLN A 197 -14.68 24.17 13.99
N LEU A 198 -14.18 22.98 14.35
CA LEU A 198 -13.66 22.03 13.35
C LEU A 198 -14.76 21.49 12.42
N VAL A 199 -15.96 21.22 12.97
CA VAL A 199 -17.13 20.81 12.18
C VAL A 199 -17.53 21.91 11.21
N GLU A 200 -17.68 23.15 11.69
CA GLU A 200 -18.04 24.31 10.86
C GLU A 200 -17.02 24.53 9.74
N LEU A 201 -15.72 24.41 10.06
CA LEU A 201 -14.67 24.51 9.06
C LEU A 201 -14.79 23.42 7.98
N SER A 202 -15.12 22.19 8.37
CA SER A 202 -15.27 21.06 7.44
C SER A 202 -16.49 21.19 6.52
N GLU A 203 -17.60 21.74 7.03
CA GLU A 203 -18.84 21.89 6.27
C GLU A 203 -18.82 23.12 5.35
N ASN A 204 -18.24 24.24 5.80
CA ASN A 204 -18.39 25.53 5.13
C ASN A 204 -17.10 26.08 4.51
N GLY A 205 -15.93 25.75 5.07
CA GLY A 205 -14.65 26.39 4.71
C GLY A 205 -13.72 25.52 3.85
N LEU A 206 -13.79 24.20 4.01
CA LEU A 206 -12.77 23.31 3.48
C LEU A 206 -12.97 22.93 2.02
N SER A 207 -14.20 22.86 1.48
CA SER A 207 -14.40 22.37 0.10
C SER A 207 -13.66 23.20 -0.95
N GLN A 208 -13.65 24.53 -0.82
CA GLN A 208 -12.93 25.42 -1.73
C GLN A 208 -11.42 25.33 -1.54
N LEU A 209 -10.96 25.23 -0.29
CA LEU A 209 -9.54 25.16 0.05
C LEU A 209 -8.94 23.82 -0.34
N ILE A 210 -9.65 22.71 -0.12
CA ILE A 210 -9.29 21.35 -0.56
C ILE A 210 -9.18 21.32 -2.08
N GLY A 211 -10.17 21.84 -2.82
CA GLY A 211 -10.10 21.89 -4.29
C GLY A 211 -8.94 22.73 -4.83
N HIS A 212 -8.39 23.65 -4.03
CA HIS A 212 -7.15 24.35 -4.34
C HIS A 212 -5.92 23.54 -3.95
N LEU A 213 -5.91 22.95 -2.75
CA LEU A 213 -4.82 22.10 -2.27
C LEU A 213 -4.60 20.89 -3.18
N GLU A 214 -5.65 20.22 -3.64
CA GLU A 214 -5.60 19.08 -4.56
C GLU A 214 -4.90 19.40 -5.90
N LYS A 215 -4.84 20.68 -6.30
CA LYS A 215 -4.08 21.10 -7.50
C LYS A 215 -2.57 21.17 -7.25
N PHE A 216 -2.15 21.35 -6.00
CA PHE A 216 -0.75 21.50 -5.60
C PHE A 216 -0.20 20.25 -4.93
N LEU A 217 -1.07 19.45 -4.32
CA LEU A 217 -0.75 18.15 -3.77
C LEU A 217 -0.66 17.15 -4.92
N HIS A 218 0.35 16.28 -4.89
CA HIS A 218 0.52 15.31 -5.97
C HIS A 218 -0.73 14.40 -6.04
N PRO A 219 -1.35 14.24 -7.22
CA PRO A 219 -2.54 13.39 -7.38
C PRO A 219 -2.28 11.90 -7.08
N ASN A 220 -1.04 11.53 -6.73
CA ASN A 220 -0.61 10.18 -6.39
C ASN A 220 -0.19 9.99 -4.92
N SER A 221 -0.21 11.04 -4.08
CA SER A 221 0.09 10.89 -2.65
C SER A 221 -1.12 10.30 -1.94
N ALA A 222 -1.01 9.05 -1.48
CA ALA A 222 -2.05 8.37 -0.71
C ALA A 222 -2.32 8.99 0.67
N GLN A 223 -1.41 9.86 1.12
CA GLN A 223 -1.47 10.55 2.40
C GLN A 223 -0.79 11.92 2.29
N TYR A 224 -1.33 12.91 2.98
CA TYR A 224 -0.69 14.21 3.16
C TYR A 224 -1.18 14.89 4.43
N CYS A 225 -0.36 15.79 4.96
CA CYS A 225 -0.74 16.70 6.03
C CYS A 225 -0.46 18.13 5.58
N VAL A 226 -1.36 19.05 5.91
CA VAL A 226 -1.21 20.49 5.66
C VAL A 226 -1.53 21.25 6.95
N ILE A 227 -0.74 22.25 7.26
CA ILE A 227 -1.03 23.19 8.34
C ILE A 227 -1.92 24.30 7.81
N LEU A 228 -3.14 24.39 8.31
CA LEU A 228 -4.07 25.49 8.11
C LEU A 228 -3.94 26.44 9.29
N SER A 229 -3.45 27.65 9.04
CA SER A 229 -3.51 28.70 10.05
C SER A 229 -4.96 29.16 10.20
N ALA A 230 -5.56 28.90 11.38
CA ALA A 230 -6.68 29.73 11.83
C ALA A 230 -6.16 31.18 11.87
N GLY A 231 -6.98 32.15 11.46
CA GLY A 231 -6.55 33.53 11.19
C GLY A 231 -5.76 34.20 12.32
N GLN A 232 -5.18 35.37 12.02
CA GLN A 232 -4.37 36.10 13.01
C GLN A 232 -5.18 36.39 14.29
N GLY A 233 -4.87 35.68 15.39
CA GLY A 233 -5.39 36.01 16.72
C GLY A 233 -5.75 34.84 17.62
N GLU A 234 -6.00 33.64 17.09
CA GLU A 234 -6.65 32.59 17.90
C GLU A 234 -5.69 31.63 18.62
N GLY A 235 -4.38 31.79 18.45
CA GLY A 235 -3.36 31.02 19.17
C GLY A 235 -3.32 29.51 18.86
N HIS A 236 -4.15 29.05 17.93
CA HIS A 236 -4.21 27.66 17.48
C HIS A 236 -4.03 27.54 15.97
N SER A 237 -3.77 26.32 15.53
CA SER A 237 -3.61 25.95 14.13
C SER A 237 -4.27 24.60 13.91
N ILE A 238 -4.67 24.35 12.67
CA ILE A 238 -5.43 23.16 12.31
C ILE A 238 -4.57 22.35 11.35
N LEU A 239 -4.24 21.13 11.74
CA LEU A 239 -3.62 20.17 10.84
C LEU A 239 -4.73 19.47 10.07
N TYR A 240 -4.69 19.56 8.75
CA TYR A 240 -5.53 18.79 7.86
C TYR A 240 -4.76 17.58 7.37
N ILE A 241 -5.14 16.41 7.84
CA ILE A 241 -4.53 15.12 7.52
C ILE A 241 -5.49 14.37 6.62
N VAL A 242 -5.00 13.92 5.47
CA VAL A 242 -5.76 13.07 4.54
C VAL A 242 -5.00 11.78 4.37
N VAL A 243 -5.71 10.68 4.52
CA VAL A 243 -5.17 9.34 4.40
C VAL A 243 -6.24 8.46 3.74
N GLY A 244 -5.99 8.04 2.49
CA GLY A 244 -6.99 7.35 1.68
C GLY A 244 -8.26 8.19 1.51
N SER A 245 -9.43 7.64 1.86
CA SER A 245 -10.72 8.35 1.85
C SER A 245 -10.99 9.15 3.12
N LYS A 246 -10.23 8.93 4.20
CA LYS A 246 -10.46 9.57 5.49
C LYS A 246 -9.74 10.90 5.60
N LYS A 247 -10.42 11.84 6.23
CA LYS A 247 -9.99 13.20 6.48
C LYS A 247 -10.06 13.47 7.97
N THR A 248 -8.99 14.04 8.51
CA THR A 248 -8.90 14.39 9.91
C THR A 248 -8.46 15.83 10.06
N LEU A 249 -9.19 16.59 10.85
CA LEU A 249 -8.77 17.91 11.29
C LEU A 249 -8.33 17.81 12.74
N VAL A 250 -7.13 18.28 13.03
CA VAL A 250 -6.56 18.27 14.38
C VAL A 250 -6.23 19.71 14.77
N MET A 251 -6.88 20.21 15.82
CA MET A 251 -6.60 21.53 16.39
C MET A 251 -5.49 21.43 17.43
N VAL A 252 -4.45 22.23 17.25
CA VAL A 252 -3.26 22.27 18.12
C VAL A 252 -2.86 23.72 18.42
N PRO A 253 -2.15 24.01 19.52
CA PRO A 253 -1.56 25.33 19.74
C PRO A 253 -0.61 25.73 18.61
N SER A 254 -0.67 26.98 18.12
CA SER A 254 0.13 27.40 16.95
C SER A 254 1.63 27.25 17.16
N ASN A 255 2.10 27.42 18.41
CA ASN A 255 3.51 27.25 18.78
C ASN A 255 3.99 25.79 18.78
N ARG A 256 3.08 24.81 18.65
CA ARG A 256 3.37 23.38 18.56
C ARG A 256 3.10 22.79 17.18
N ALA A 257 2.38 23.49 16.32
CA ALA A 257 1.93 22.99 15.02
C ALA A 257 3.06 22.46 14.14
N SER A 258 4.18 23.18 14.05
CA SER A 258 5.34 22.75 13.26
C SER A 258 5.99 21.48 13.80
N GLY A 259 6.13 21.36 15.13
CA GLY A 259 6.70 20.16 15.75
C GLY A 259 5.84 18.92 15.54
N ILE A 260 4.52 19.07 15.71
CA ILE A 260 3.56 17.98 15.50
C ILE A 260 3.49 17.59 14.02
N TYR A 261 3.60 18.56 13.11
CA TYR A 261 3.71 18.31 11.68
C TYR A 261 4.96 17.51 11.31
N SER A 262 6.12 17.85 11.88
CA SER A 262 7.35 17.09 11.66
C SER A 262 7.22 15.65 12.17
N ILE A 263 6.58 15.42 13.33
CA ILE A 263 6.31 14.07 13.84
C ILE A 263 5.46 13.27 12.85
N TRP A 264 4.44 13.89 12.24
CA TRP A 264 3.66 13.23 11.20
C TRP A 264 4.53 12.86 10.00
N GLN A 265 5.36 13.79 9.50
CA GLN A 265 6.25 13.53 8.38
C GLN A 265 7.26 12.41 8.66
N ASP A 266 7.85 12.36 9.84
CA ASP A 266 8.81 11.31 10.22
C ASP A 266 8.17 9.91 10.31
N GLN A 267 6.87 9.85 10.60
CA GLN A 267 6.08 8.61 10.63
C GLN A 267 5.54 8.21 9.24
N THR A 268 5.80 9.05 8.23
CA THR A 268 5.24 8.94 6.87
C THR A 268 6.36 8.75 5.85
N PRO A 269 6.72 7.51 5.48
CA PRO A 269 7.72 7.24 4.44
C PRO A 269 7.25 7.68 3.05
#